data_AF-A0A7G9RY29-F1
#
_entry.id   AF-A0A7G9RY29-F1
#
_cell.length_a   1.000
_cell.length_b   1.000
_cell.length_c   1.000
_cell.angle_alpha   90.00
_cell.angle_beta   90.00
_cell.angle_gamma   90.00
#
_symmetry.space_group_name_H-M   'P 1'
#
loop_
_entity.id
_entity.type
_entity.pdbx_description
1 polymer ?
#
loop_
_entity_poly.entity_id
_entity_poly.type
_entity_poly.pdbx_seq_one_letter_code
_entity_poly.pdbx_strand_id
1 'polypeptide(L)'
;MGTFFDLNWLIIVVTALILVGGYFAQSKKEFISKTLKIEPKSFYIIIGGLGLILAIVNYLAVTVFGSWKAMFITAGIVAVVVIGLLYYFKNKKK
;
A
#
# COMPACT_ATOMS: atom_id res chain seq x y z
N MET A 1 6.79 20.34 4.61
CA MET A 1 5.60 19.91 5.36
C MET A 1 4.36 19.72 4.48
N GLY A 2 4.10 20.55 3.45
CA GLY A 2 2.89 20.42 2.60
C GLY A 2 2.71 19.03 1.96
N THR A 3 3.75 18.50 1.30
CA THR A 3 3.65 17.23 0.54
C THR A 3 3.28 16.00 1.38
N PHE A 4 3.65 15.98 2.67
CA PHE A 4 3.28 14.90 3.60
C PHE A 4 1.78 14.90 3.89
N PHE A 5 1.26 16.08 4.20
CA PHE A 5 -0.15 16.27 4.52
C PHE A 5 -1.00 16.06 3.26
N ASP A 6 -0.56 16.57 2.10
CA ASP A 6 -1.29 16.42 0.84
C ASP A 6 -1.45 14.94 0.43
N LEU A 7 -0.38 14.13 0.53
CA LEU A 7 -0.41 12.70 0.19
C LEU A 7 -1.22 11.87 1.19
N ASN A 8 -1.10 12.14 2.50
CA ASN A 8 -1.92 11.46 3.50
C ASN A 8 -3.41 11.80 3.35
N TRP A 9 -3.71 13.07 3.09
CA TRP A 9 -5.09 13.50 2.88
C TRP A 9 -5.69 12.89 1.61
N LEU A 10 -4.89 12.79 0.54
CA LEU A 10 -5.28 12.06 -0.67
C LEU A 10 -5.60 10.58 -0.36
N ILE A 11 -4.73 9.88 0.39
CA ILE A 11 -4.95 8.48 0.75
C ILE A 11 -6.24 8.33 1.57
N ILE A 12 -6.44 9.16 2.59
CA ILE A 12 -7.64 9.14 3.44
C ILE A 12 -8.91 9.39 2.63
N VAL A 13 -8.90 10.40 1.75
CA VAL A 13 -10.05 10.74 0.89
C VAL A 13 -10.35 9.61 -0.09
N VAL A 14 -9.33 9.03 -0.73
CA VAL A 14 -9.51 7.91 -1.67
C VAL A 14 -10.04 6.68 -0.93
N THR A 15 -9.49 6.33 0.23
CA THR A 15 -9.99 5.22 1.04
C THR A 15 -11.44 5.45 1.46
N ALA A 16 -11.78 6.67 1.91
CA ALA A 16 -13.16 7.02 2.27
C ALA A 16 -14.12 6.90 1.07
N LEU A 17 -13.72 7.38 -0.11
CA LEU A 17 -14.52 7.28 -1.33
C LEU A 17 -14.75 5.82 -1.76
N ILE A 18 -13.72 4.96 -1.64
CA ILE A 18 -13.85 3.54 -1.97
C ILE A 18 -14.78 2.84 -0.97
N LEU A 19 -14.67 3.15 0.33
CA LEU A 19 -15.54 2.58 1.36
C LEU A 19 -17.01 3.01 1.17
N VAL A 20 -17.26 4.31 0.95
CA VAL A 20 -18.61 4.84 0.72
C VAL A 20 -19.19 4.35 -0.61
N GLY A 21 -18.40 4.37 -1.69
CA GLY A 21 -18.81 3.86 -2.99
C GLY A 21 -19.11 2.36 -2.96
N GLY A 22 -18.28 1.59 -2.25
CA GLY A 22 -18.50 0.17 -2.00
C GLY A 22 -19.79 -0.07 -1.19
N TYR A 23 -20.05 0.74 -0.17
CA TYR A 23 -21.27 0.67 0.64
C TYR A 23 -22.53 0.92 -0.20
N PHE A 24 -22.54 1.96 -1.02
CA PHE A 24 -23.66 2.24 -1.92
C PHE A 24 -23.85 1.15 -2.98
N ALA A 25 -22.75 0.65 -3.58
CA ALA A 25 -22.81 -0.41 -4.59
C ALA A 25 -23.31 -1.73 -4.02
N GLN A 26 -22.92 -2.06 -2.78
CA GLN A 26 -23.42 -3.23 -2.09
C GLN A 26 -24.90 -3.08 -1.69
N SER A 27 -25.27 -1.94 -1.12
CA SER A 27 -26.65 -1.69 -0.66
C SER A 27 -27.67 -1.70 -1.80
N LYS A 28 -27.31 -1.21 -3.00
CA LYS A 28 -28.26 -1.13 -4.13
C LYS A 28 -28.28 -2.34 -5.05
N LYS A 29 -27.17 -3.09 -5.20
CA LYS A 29 -27.05 -4.13 -6.23
C LYS A 29 -26.39 -5.43 -5.76
N GLU A 30 -26.01 -5.52 -4.49
CA GLU A 30 -25.17 -6.62 -3.97
C GLU A 30 -23.91 -6.85 -4.82
N PHE A 31 -23.39 -5.76 -5.41
CA PHE A 31 -22.38 -5.86 -6.46
C PHE A 31 -21.08 -6.47 -5.94
N ILE A 32 -20.67 -6.13 -4.73
CA ILE A 32 -19.44 -6.65 -4.12
C ILE A 32 -19.58 -8.14 -3.85
N SER A 33 -20.68 -8.57 -3.24
CA SER A 33 -20.89 -10.00 -2.97
C SER A 33 -21.10 -10.82 -4.24
N LYS A 34 -21.71 -10.28 -5.29
CA LYS A 34 -21.95 -10.99 -6.56
C LYS A 34 -20.71 -11.06 -7.46
N THR A 35 -19.99 -9.97 -7.60
CA THR A 35 -18.83 -9.89 -8.51
C THR A 35 -17.58 -10.46 -7.87
N LEU A 36 -17.30 -10.09 -6.62
CA LEU A 36 -16.07 -10.49 -5.94
C LEU A 36 -16.24 -11.80 -5.17
N LYS A 37 -17.48 -12.30 -4.96
CA LYS A 37 -17.78 -13.50 -4.17
C LYS A 37 -17.19 -13.44 -2.75
N ILE A 38 -17.01 -12.24 -2.22
CA ILE A 38 -16.45 -11.98 -0.89
C ILE A 38 -17.56 -11.38 -0.02
N GLU A 39 -17.57 -11.73 1.26
CA GLU A 39 -18.46 -11.10 2.23
C GLU A 39 -18.20 -9.59 2.31
N PRO A 40 -19.25 -8.74 2.30
CA PRO A 40 -19.07 -7.29 2.32
C PRO A 40 -18.23 -6.81 3.51
N LYS A 41 -18.40 -7.41 4.69
CA LYS A 41 -17.58 -7.10 5.88
C LYS A 41 -16.10 -7.33 5.60
N SER A 42 -15.74 -8.48 5.02
CA SER A 42 -14.37 -8.81 4.64
C SER A 42 -13.81 -7.83 3.61
N PHE A 43 -14.61 -7.39 2.64
CA PHE A 43 -14.20 -6.36 1.69
C PHE A 43 -13.83 -5.04 2.39
N TYR A 44 -14.66 -4.53 3.31
CA TYR A 44 -14.35 -3.29 4.03
C TYR A 44 -13.13 -3.43 4.93
N ILE A 45 -12.94 -4.59 5.57
CA ILE A 45 -11.76 -4.87 6.38
C ILE A 45 -10.49 -4.86 5.51
N ILE A 46 -10.55 -5.48 4.33
CA ILE A 46 -9.42 -5.49 3.38
C ILE A 46 -9.09 -4.08 2.91
N ILE A 47 -10.08 -3.29 2.49
CA ILE A 47 -9.86 -1.92 2.01
C ILE A 47 -9.38 -1.00 3.13
N GLY A 48 -9.97 -1.10 4.32
CA GLY A 48 -9.52 -0.34 5.50
C GLY A 48 -8.10 -0.71 5.91
N GLY A 49 -7.77 -2.00 5.92
CA GLY A 49 -6.42 -2.49 6.21
C GLY A 49 -5.39 -2.02 5.18
N LEU A 50 -5.72 -2.06 3.89
CA LEU A 50 -4.88 -1.52 2.82
C LEU A 50 -4.65 -0.01 2.98
N GLY A 51 -5.69 0.76 3.32
CA GLY A 51 -5.56 2.17 3.63
C GLY A 51 -4.61 2.44 4.79
N LEU A 52 -4.69 1.65 5.85
CA LEU A 52 -3.79 1.75 7.00
C LEU A 52 -2.34 1.43 6.62
N ILE A 53 -2.12 0.35 5.87
CA ILE A 53 -0.78 -0.03 5.38
C ILE A 53 -0.20 1.09 4.52
N LEU A 54 -0.99 1.64 3.59
CA LEU A 54 -0.55 2.75 2.74
C LEU A 54 -0.21 4.01 3.54
N ALA A 55 -0.97 4.31 4.60
CA ALA A 55 -0.66 5.42 5.50
C ALA A 55 0.67 5.21 6.25
N ILE A 56 0.92 3.99 6.74
CA ILE A 56 2.18 3.62 7.41
C ILE A 56 3.36 3.73 6.42
N VAL A 57 3.21 3.19 5.21
CA VAL A 57 4.24 3.28 4.18
C VAL A 57 4.50 4.74 3.79
N ASN A 58 3.46 5.57 3.67
CA ASN A 58 3.62 7.00 3.41
C ASN A 58 4.34 7.73 4.55
N TYR A 59 4.03 7.39 5.80
CA TYR A 59 4.76 7.88 6.96
C TYR A 59 6.24 7.54 6.90
N LEU A 60 6.59 6.28 6.60
CA LEU A 60 7.98 5.87 6.45
C LEU A 60 8.66 6.59 5.28
N ALA A 61 8.00 6.64 4.12
CA ALA A 61 8.50 7.29 2.92
C ALA A 61 8.87 8.76 3.15
N VAL A 62 8.09 9.47 3.96
CA VAL A 62 8.28 10.91 4.16
C VAL A 62 9.09 11.23 5.41
N THR A 63 8.89 10.54 6.53
CA THR A 63 9.59 10.81 7.79
C THR A 63 10.99 10.20 7.80
N VAL A 64 11.16 8.98 7.27
CA VAL A 64 12.46 8.27 7.28
C VAL A 64 13.26 8.59 6.04
N PHE A 65 12.62 8.58 4.86
CA PHE A 65 13.33 8.78 3.59
C PHE A 65 13.21 10.21 3.02
N GLY A 66 12.40 11.09 3.62
CA GLY A 66 12.18 12.46 3.14
C GLY A 66 11.34 12.57 1.85
N SER A 67 11.25 11.51 1.06
CA SER A 67 10.41 11.42 -0.14
C SER A 67 10.19 9.97 -0.59
N TRP A 68 9.10 9.76 -1.34
CA TRP A 68 8.83 8.50 -2.05
C TRP A 68 9.94 8.10 -3.02
N LYS A 69 10.51 9.09 -3.73
CA LYS A 69 11.61 8.85 -4.68
C LYS A 69 12.82 8.25 -3.95
N ALA A 70 13.20 8.84 -2.82
CA ALA A 70 14.30 8.35 -2.00
C ALA A 70 14.03 6.94 -1.46
N MET A 71 12.81 6.67 -0.96
CA MET A 71 12.44 5.34 -0.47
C MET A 71 12.59 4.25 -1.55
N PHE A 72 12.07 4.49 -2.77
CA PHE A 72 12.17 3.52 -3.85
C PHE A 72 13.61 3.33 -4.33
N ILE A 73 14.40 4.40 -4.41
CA ILE A 73 15.82 4.32 -4.78
C ILE A 73 16.59 3.50 -3.74
N THR A 74 16.40 3.77 -2.45
CA THR A 74 17.08 3.03 -1.38
C THR A 74 16.67 1.56 -1.37
N ALA A 75 15.37 1.25 -1.51
CA ALA A 75 14.90 -0.13 -1.60
C ALA A 75 15.50 -0.88 -2.80
N GLY A 76 15.59 -0.22 -3.96
CA GLY A 76 16.23 -0.76 -5.17
C GLY A 76 17.71 -1.06 -4.96
N ILE A 77 18.47 -0.14 -4.38
CA ILE A 77 19.90 -0.34 -4.09
C ILE A 77 20.09 -1.52 -3.13
N VAL A 78 19.30 -1.58 -2.05
CA VAL A 78 19.36 -2.69 -1.08
C VAL A 78 19.05 -4.02 -1.78
N ALA A 79 18.04 -4.08 -2.63
CA ALA A 79 17.71 -5.29 -3.38
C ALA A 79 18.87 -5.76 -4.26
N VAL A 80 19.52 -4.85 -4.99
CA VAL A 80 20.70 -5.16 -5.82
C VAL A 80 21.86 -5.68 -4.97
N VAL A 81 22.14 -5.05 -3.83
CA VAL A 81 23.20 -5.48 -2.91
C VAL A 81 22.90 -6.86 -2.33
N VAL A 82 21.67 -7.10 -1.88
CA VAL A 82 21.25 -8.41 -1.34
C VAL A 82 21.38 -9.50 -2.41
N ILE A 83 20.89 -9.25 -3.63
CA ILE A 83 21.02 -10.21 -4.74
C ILE A 83 22.49 -10.48 -5.06
N GLY A 84 23.32 -9.43 -5.11
CA GLY A 84 24.76 -9.54 -5.34
C GLY A 84 25.46 -10.38 -4.26
N LEU A 85 25.12 -10.16 -2.98
CA LEU A 85 25.65 -10.93 -1.86
C LEU A 85 25.19 -12.40 -1.91
N LEU A 86 23.91 -12.65 -2.17
CA LEU A 86 23.38 -14.00 -2.32
C LEU A 86 24.06 -14.76 -3.47
N TYR A 87 24.30 -14.08 -4.60
CA TYR A 87 25.03 -14.66 -5.74
C TYR A 87 26.49 -14.96 -5.37
N TYR A 88 27.17 -14.04 -4.69
CA TYR A 88 28.54 -14.23 -4.22
C TYR A 88 28.65 -15.42 -3.25
N PHE A 89 27.77 -15.52 -2.25
CA PHE A 89 27.76 -16.65 -1.30
C PHE A 89 27.40 -17.97 -1.96
N LYS A 90 26.52 -17.96 -2.98
CA LYS A 90 26.19 -19.15 -3.76
C LYS A 90 27.39 -19.64 -4.58
N ASN A 91 28.17 -18.74 -5.18
CA ASN A 91 29.37 -19.10 -5.95
C ASN A 91 30.56 -19.49 -5.06
N LYS A 92 30.67 -18.97 -3.84
CA LYS A 92 31.74 -19.34 -2.89
C LYS A 92 31.52 -20.71 -2.22
N LYS A 93 30.31 -21.26 -2.31
CA LYS A 93 29.93 -22.61 -1.83
C LYS A 93 30.03 -23.69 -2.92
N LYS A 94 30.36 -23.33 -4.16
CA LYS A 94 30.78 -24.26 -5.23
C LYS A 94 32.30 -24.31 -5.28
#